data_AF-A0AAV0MEJ2-F1
#
_entry.id   AF-A0AAV0MEJ2-F1
#
_cell.length_a   1.000
_cell.length_b   1.000
_cell.length_c   1.000
_cell.angle_alpha   90.00
_cell.angle_beta   90.00
_cell.angle_gamma   90.00
#
_symmetry.space_group_name_H-M   'P 1'
#
loop_
_entity.id
_entity.type
_entity.pdbx_description
1 polymer ?
#
loop_
_entity_poly.entity_id
_entity_poly.type
_entity_poly.pdbx_seq_one_letter_code
_entity_poly.pdbx_strand_id
1 'polypeptide(L)'
;MADDALTETADPNSKLIGRAQGIYAQASQTGLALLMALSYSFTDGPYSGSSLSIMGRNAVMTQGRELPVLGGTGLFRMARGYAVLQTTSGNAQGDAVVFYNVTVFAPAGNDRNEVLPFTPVGGSGGGRSGTGGTRSTNTVNSSPAGRVEGSRWIGGAMIVAVACLFSV
;
A
#
# COMPACT_ATOMS: atom_id res chain seq x y z
N MET A 1 17.07 -2.10 6.13
CA MET A 1 15.78 -1.38 5.89
C MET A 1 15.66 -1.15 4.39
N ALA A 2 14.44 -1.12 3.87
CA ALA A 2 14.15 -1.06 2.44
C ALA A 2 13.39 0.22 2.09
N ASP A 3 13.72 0.79 0.93
CA ASP A 3 13.06 1.95 0.33
C ASP A 3 13.18 1.86 -1.20
N ASP A 4 12.46 0.89 -1.75
CA ASP A 4 12.65 0.36 -3.09
C ASP A 4 11.69 1.03 -4.09
N ALA A 5 12.15 1.29 -5.31
CA ALA A 5 11.33 1.92 -6.35
C ALA A 5 10.26 0.96 -6.91
N LEU A 6 9.03 1.46 -7.06
CA LEU A 6 7.98 0.80 -7.85
C LEU A 6 7.90 1.47 -9.20
N THR A 7 8.00 0.69 -10.26
CA THR A 7 8.09 1.19 -11.64
C THR A 7 7.02 0.56 -12.53
N GLU A 8 6.68 1.22 -13.64
CA GLU A 8 5.73 0.67 -14.62
C GLU A 8 6.29 -0.53 -15.40
N THR A 9 7.62 -0.60 -15.56
CA THR A 9 8.32 -1.70 -16.24
C THR A 9 9.53 -2.18 -15.45
N ALA A 10 10.21 -3.23 -15.92
CA ALA A 10 11.47 -3.71 -15.34
C ALA A 10 12.66 -2.77 -15.57
N ASP A 11 12.52 -1.75 -16.41
CA ASP A 11 13.56 -0.74 -16.60
C ASP A 11 13.57 0.19 -15.36
N PRO A 12 14.70 0.32 -14.64
CA PRO A 12 14.82 1.23 -13.50
C PRO A 12 14.57 2.70 -13.86
N ASN A 13 14.72 3.08 -15.13
CA ASN A 13 14.45 4.44 -15.61
C ASN A 13 13.01 4.64 -16.07
N SER A 14 12.18 3.58 -16.02
CA SER A 14 10.76 3.71 -16.32
C SER A 14 10.04 4.51 -15.23
N LYS A 15 8.82 4.91 -15.54
CA LYS A 15 8.03 5.79 -14.70
C LYS A 15 7.85 5.22 -13.29
N LEU A 16 8.23 6.02 -12.30
CA LEU A 16 8.06 5.73 -10.88
C LEU A 16 6.57 5.87 -10.50
N ILE A 17 5.99 4.80 -9.98
CA ILE A 17 4.57 4.74 -9.58
C ILE A 17 4.38 4.71 -8.05
N GLY A 18 5.46 4.51 -7.30
CA GLY A 18 5.43 4.44 -5.85
C GLY A 18 6.74 3.91 -5.28
N ARG A 19 6.72 3.55 -3.98
CA ARG A 19 7.86 2.93 -3.28
C ARG A 19 7.42 1.79 -2.37
N ALA A 20 8.27 0.78 -2.21
CA ALA A 20 8.12 -0.30 -1.23
C ALA A 20 9.06 -0.06 -0.05
N GLN A 21 8.47 0.09 1.14
CA GLN A 21 9.18 0.57 2.33
C GLN A 21 8.98 -0.40 3.49
N GLY A 22 10.06 -0.70 4.21
CA GLY A 22 9.98 -1.55 5.41
C GLY A 22 11.23 -2.38 5.63
N ILE A 23 11.05 -3.67 5.93
CA ILE A 23 12.16 -4.56 6.28
C ILE A 23 12.10 -5.92 5.56
N TYR A 24 13.29 -6.41 5.26
CA TYR A 24 13.60 -7.78 4.90
C TYR A 24 14.46 -8.39 6.01
N ALA A 25 14.27 -9.67 6.29
CA ALA A 25 15.16 -10.42 7.18
C ALA A 25 15.38 -11.83 6.67
N GLN A 26 16.61 -12.35 6.75
CA GLN A 26 16.87 -13.75 6.46
C GLN A 26 16.08 -14.64 7.43
N ALA A 27 15.20 -15.47 6.89
CA ALA A 27 14.23 -16.27 7.65
C ALA A 27 14.44 -17.78 7.50
N SER A 28 15.58 -18.20 6.95
CA SER A 28 15.91 -19.60 6.72
C SER A 28 17.38 -19.87 7.00
N GLN A 29 17.66 -20.98 7.68
CA GLN A 29 19.02 -21.45 7.98
C GLN A 29 19.63 -22.28 6.85
N THR A 30 18.80 -22.89 6.00
CA THR A 30 19.22 -23.88 5.00
C THR A 30 19.02 -23.42 3.55
N GLY A 31 18.67 -22.14 3.34
CA GLY A 31 18.46 -21.60 2.01
C GLY A 31 18.08 -20.12 2.02
N LEU A 32 18.08 -19.50 0.84
CA LEU A 32 17.76 -18.08 0.66
C LEU A 32 16.24 -17.85 0.72
N ALA A 33 15.73 -17.57 1.92
CA ALA A 33 14.34 -17.16 2.12
C ALA A 33 14.28 -15.99 3.10
N LEU A 34 13.47 -15.01 2.74
CA LEU A 34 13.33 -13.76 3.47
C LEU A 34 11.97 -13.69 4.14
N LEU A 35 11.91 -13.13 5.34
CA LEU A 35 10.68 -12.56 5.85
C LEU A 35 10.59 -11.14 5.30
N MET A 36 9.49 -10.85 4.62
CA MET A 36 9.15 -9.52 4.12
C MET A 36 8.10 -8.91 5.03
N ALA A 37 8.27 -7.63 5.37
CA ALA A 37 7.25 -6.80 5.98
C ALA A 37 7.35 -5.40 5.36
N LEU A 38 6.56 -5.17 4.29
CA LEU A 38 6.65 -3.97 3.47
C LEU A 38 5.28 -3.31 3.28
N SER A 39 5.32 -1.99 3.23
CA SER A 39 4.25 -1.14 2.75
C SER A 39 4.58 -0.60 1.36
N TYR A 40 3.67 -0.77 0.43
CA TYR A 40 3.76 -0.33 -0.96
C TYR A 40 2.93 0.94 -1.10
N SER A 41 3.57 2.10 -1.06
CA SER A 41 2.94 3.41 -1.16
C SER A 41 2.92 3.88 -2.61
N PHE A 42 1.74 4.06 -3.18
CA PHE A 42 1.57 4.55 -4.53
C PHE A 42 1.57 6.08 -4.53
N THR A 43 2.37 6.68 -5.42
CA THR A 43 2.51 8.14 -5.53
C THR A 43 1.95 8.67 -6.83
N ASP A 44 1.60 7.79 -7.77
CA ASP A 44 1.10 8.17 -9.09
C ASP A 44 -0.07 7.27 -9.56
N GLY A 45 -0.76 7.71 -10.60
CA GLY A 45 -1.88 7.00 -11.19
C GLY A 45 -3.15 7.00 -10.31
N PRO A 46 -4.12 6.12 -10.60
CA PRO A 46 -5.42 6.11 -9.92
C PRO A 46 -5.34 5.73 -8.44
N TYR A 47 -4.22 5.14 -8.01
CA TYR A 47 -4.01 4.69 -6.63
C TYR A 47 -3.15 5.64 -5.81
N SER A 48 -2.75 6.80 -6.36
CA SER A 48 -1.91 7.78 -5.67
C SER A 48 -2.47 8.14 -4.28
N GLY A 49 -1.58 8.18 -3.29
CA GLY A 49 -1.92 8.41 -1.88
C GLY A 49 -2.48 7.20 -1.14
N SER A 50 -2.62 6.05 -1.81
CA SER A 50 -3.01 4.78 -1.20
C SER A 50 -1.81 3.89 -0.94
N SER A 51 -1.96 2.88 -0.08
CA SER A 51 -0.92 1.89 0.14
C SER A 51 -1.45 0.48 0.39
N LEU A 52 -0.62 -0.52 0.12
CA LEU A 52 -0.85 -1.92 0.48
C LEU A 52 0.22 -2.40 1.45
N SER A 53 -0.16 -3.30 2.36
CA SER A 53 0.79 -3.95 3.27
C SER A 53 0.87 -5.44 2.96
N ILE A 54 2.07 -5.92 2.64
CA ILE A 54 2.34 -7.34 2.35
C ILE A 54 3.38 -7.84 3.34
N MET A 55 3.09 -8.98 3.95
CA MET A 55 4.01 -9.64 4.88
C MET A 55 4.00 -11.13 4.65
N GLY A 56 5.17 -11.74 4.56
CA GLY A 56 5.25 -13.18 4.36
C GLY A 56 6.66 -13.69 4.11
N ARG A 57 6.79 -15.02 4.11
CA ARG A 57 8.03 -15.71 3.79
C ARG A 57 8.20 -15.77 2.26
N ASN A 58 9.24 -15.13 1.76
CA ASN A 58 9.63 -15.05 0.36
C ASN A 58 10.87 -15.93 0.10
N ALA A 59 10.65 -17.15 -0.40
CA ALA A 59 11.74 -18.04 -0.82
C ALA A 59 12.26 -17.62 -2.21
N VAL A 60 13.19 -16.67 -2.26
CA VAL A 60 13.55 -15.89 -3.47
C VAL A 60 13.92 -16.75 -4.70
N MET A 61 14.44 -17.96 -4.49
CA MET A 61 14.82 -18.89 -5.57
C MET A 61 13.64 -19.67 -6.18
N THR A 62 12.46 -19.63 -5.56
CA THR A 62 11.25 -20.30 -6.05
C THR A 62 10.50 -19.38 -7.02
N GLN A 63 10.00 -19.92 -8.13
CA GLN A 63 9.13 -19.17 -9.05
C GLN A 63 7.68 -19.16 -8.55
N GLY A 64 6.96 -18.06 -8.76
CA GLY A 64 5.51 -17.95 -8.53
C GLY A 64 5.14 -17.93 -7.04
N ARG A 65 5.80 -17.07 -6.27
CA ARG A 65 5.66 -17.06 -4.80
C ARG A 65 4.47 -16.23 -4.39
N GLU A 66 3.54 -16.82 -3.67
CA GLU A 66 2.38 -16.10 -3.15
C GLU A 66 2.66 -15.52 -1.76
N LEU A 67 2.42 -14.22 -1.58
CA LEU A 67 2.43 -13.54 -0.29
C LEU A 67 1.07 -12.90 -0.02
N PRO A 68 0.58 -12.93 1.23
CA PRO A 68 -0.71 -12.35 1.56
C PRO A 68 -0.64 -10.82 1.62
N VAL A 69 -1.67 -10.18 1.07
CA VAL A 69 -1.97 -8.77 1.32
C VAL A 69 -2.76 -8.70 2.62
N LEU A 70 -2.15 -8.09 3.64
CA LEU A 70 -2.74 -8.00 4.98
C LEU A 70 -3.74 -6.86 5.12
N GLY A 71 -3.60 -5.82 4.31
CA GLY A 71 -4.35 -4.58 4.46
C GLY A 71 -3.91 -3.51 3.46
N GLY A 72 -4.55 -2.35 3.58
CA GLY A 72 -4.18 -1.16 2.84
C GLY A 72 -4.79 0.11 3.42
N THR A 73 -4.37 1.24 2.88
CA THR A 73 -4.85 2.59 3.21
C THR A 73 -5.38 3.29 1.95
N GLY A 74 -6.01 4.46 2.11
CA GLY A 74 -6.62 5.17 0.98
C GLY A 74 -7.68 4.30 0.30
N LEU A 75 -7.60 4.15 -1.01
CA LEU A 75 -8.50 3.33 -1.82
C LEU A 75 -8.46 1.84 -1.46
N PHE A 76 -7.37 1.36 -0.85
CA PHE A 76 -7.21 -0.01 -0.39
C PHE A 76 -7.58 -0.22 1.08
N ARG A 77 -8.36 0.69 1.68
CA ARG A 77 -8.84 0.52 3.06
C ARG A 77 -9.57 -0.81 3.20
N MET A 78 -9.18 -1.57 4.23
CA MET A 78 -9.70 -2.93 4.49
C MET A 78 -9.43 -3.94 3.36
N ALA A 79 -8.48 -3.66 2.47
CA ALA A 79 -8.13 -4.59 1.40
C ALA A 79 -7.59 -5.92 1.94
N ARG A 80 -7.97 -7.03 1.31
CA ARG A 80 -7.42 -8.37 1.57
C ARG A 80 -7.17 -9.07 0.25
N GLY A 81 -6.15 -9.90 0.18
CA GLY A 81 -5.83 -10.59 -1.07
C GLY A 81 -4.45 -11.23 -1.05
N TYR A 82 -3.85 -11.35 -2.21
CA TYR A 82 -2.55 -11.98 -2.39
C TYR A 82 -1.74 -11.29 -3.50
N ALA A 83 -0.43 -11.48 -3.43
CA ALA A 83 0.52 -11.03 -4.42
C ALA A 83 1.34 -12.23 -4.89
N VAL A 84 1.45 -12.42 -6.20
CA VAL A 84 2.33 -13.43 -6.79
C VAL A 84 3.59 -12.76 -7.29
N LEU A 85 4.73 -13.21 -6.78
CA LEU A 85 6.04 -12.64 -7.03
C LEU A 85 6.85 -13.51 -7.98
N GLN A 86 7.53 -12.87 -8.92
CA GLN A 86 8.49 -13.49 -9.84
C GLN A 86 9.77 -12.67 -9.91
N THR A 87 10.91 -13.27 -9.53
CA THR A 87 12.21 -12.61 -9.67
C THR A 87 12.71 -12.81 -11.10
N THR A 88 12.98 -11.73 -11.82
CA THR A 88 13.44 -11.79 -13.23
C THR A 88 14.94 -11.60 -13.38
N SER A 89 15.55 -10.80 -12.52
CA SER A 89 17.00 -10.59 -12.51
C SER A 89 17.46 -10.28 -11.09
N GLY A 90 18.73 -10.55 -10.83
CA GLY A 90 19.40 -10.12 -9.61
C GLY A 90 20.92 -10.18 -9.74
N ASN A 91 21.62 -9.43 -8.90
CA ASN A 91 23.08 -9.37 -8.87
C ASN A 91 23.62 -9.93 -7.53
N ALA A 92 24.94 -10.14 -7.47
CA ALA A 92 25.60 -10.64 -6.26
C ALA A 92 25.61 -9.63 -5.10
N GLN A 93 25.34 -8.36 -5.41
CA GLN A 93 25.23 -7.26 -4.45
C GLN A 93 23.86 -7.25 -3.74
N GLY A 94 22.91 -8.06 -4.20
CA GLY A 94 21.60 -8.23 -3.59
C GLY A 94 20.51 -7.34 -4.18
N ASP A 95 20.77 -6.67 -5.31
CA ASP A 95 19.72 -6.01 -6.09
C ASP A 95 18.98 -7.04 -6.93
N ALA A 96 17.68 -6.86 -7.09
CA ALA A 96 16.85 -7.74 -7.89
C ALA A 96 15.66 -7.00 -8.50
N VAL A 97 15.25 -7.40 -9.70
CA VAL A 97 13.97 -6.95 -10.26
C VAL A 97 12.94 -8.04 -10.02
N VAL A 98 11.83 -7.66 -9.39
CA VAL A 98 10.76 -8.58 -8.99
C VAL A 98 9.41 -8.07 -9.49
N PHE A 99 8.73 -8.90 -10.26
CA PHE A 99 7.38 -8.65 -10.73
C PHE A 99 6.37 -9.08 -9.68
N TYR A 100 5.35 -8.25 -9.45
CA TYR A 100 4.28 -8.49 -8.50
C TYR A 100 2.94 -8.45 -9.22
N ASN A 101 2.24 -9.57 -9.28
CA ASN A 101 0.86 -9.59 -9.70
C ASN A 101 -0.03 -9.57 -8.46
N VAL A 102 -0.71 -8.46 -8.21
CA VAL A 102 -1.44 -8.22 -6.97
C VAL A 102 -2.94 -8.25 -7.23
N THR A 103 -3.63 -9.12 -6.51
CA THR A 103 -5.09 -9.21 -6.54
C THR A 103 -5.62 -8.89 -5.16
N VAL A 104 -6.41 -7.83 -5.05
CA VAL A 104 -7.02 -7.42 -3.79
C VAL A 104 -8.52 -7.27 -3.92
N PHE A 105 -9.18 -7.58 -2.82
CA PHE A 105 -10.58 -7.34 -2.58
C PHE A 105 -10.71 -6.16 -1.63
N ALA A 106 -11.43 -5.11 -2.03
CA ALA A 106 -11.70 -3.96 -1.18
C ALA A 106 -13.21 -3.63 -1.19
N PRO A 107 -13.77 -3.13 -0.07
CA PRO A 107 -15.16 -2.67 -0.03
C PRO A 107 -15.40 -1.53 -1.03
N ALA A 108 -16.55 -1.53 -1.72
CA ALA A 108 -16.93 -0.40 -2.57
C ALA A 108 -17.33 0.83 -1.74
N GLY A 109 -17.26 2.01 -2.34
CA GLY A 109 -17.52 3.30 -1.68
C GLY A 109 -16.27 3.90 -1.03
N ASN A 110 -15.14 3.23 -1.13
CA ASN A 110 -13.85 3.73 -0.68
C ASN A 110 -13.21 4.71 -1.70
N ASP A 111 -14.04 5.33 -2.54
CA ASP A 111 -13.68 6.13 -3.73
C ASP A 111 -13.11 7.51 -3.38
N ARG A 112 -13.15 7.87 -2.10
CA ARG A 112 -12.54 9.07 -1.57
C ARG A 112 -11.43 8.66 -0.62
N ASN A 113 -10.20 9.11 -0.86
CA ASN A 113 -9.07 9.04 0.10
C ASN A 113 -9.31 9.91 1.35
N GLU A 114 -10.57 10.15 1.71
CA GLU A 114 -10.97 10.87 2.91
C GLU A 114 -10.69 9.97 4.12
N VAL A 115 -9.80 10.44 4.98
CA VAL A 115 -9.63 9.93 6.33
C VAL A 115 -10.56 10.75 7.22
N LEU A 116 -11.39 10.09 8.03
CA LEU A 116 -12.23 10.81 8.99
C LEU A 116 -11.33 11.71 9.85
N PRO A 117 -11.66 12.99 10.02
CA PRO A 117 -10.86 13.88 10.84
C PRO A 117 -10.77 13.27 12.24
N PHE A 118 -9.55 13.04 12.70
CA PHE A 118 -9.33 12.74 14.10
C PHE A 118 -9.74 13.97 14.89
N THR A 119 -10.86 13.90 15.59
CA THR A 119 -11.19 14.89 16.62
C THR A 119 -10.48 14.41 17.89
N PRO A 120 -9.48 15.14 18.39
CA PRO A 120 -8.91 14.81 19.69
C PRO A 120 -10.05 14.79 20.70
N VAL A 121 -10.21 13.69 21.43
CA VAL A 121 -11.12 13.66 22.59
C VAL A 121 -10.62 14.73 23.54
N GLY A 122 -11.34 15.86 23.59
CA GLY A 122 -10.92 17.04 24.31
C GLY A 122 -10.73 16.72 25.79
N GLY A 123 -9.51 16.92 26.29
CA GLY A 123 -9.29 17.15 27.71
C GLY A 123 -10.12 18.38 28.12
N SER A 124 -10.87 18.25 29.20
CA SER A 124 -11.70 19.32 29.75
C SER A 124 -10.84 20.50 30.20
N GLY A 125 -10.74 21.53 29.36
CA GLY A 125 -10.22 22.85 29.73
C GLY A 125 -11.30 23.89 29.45
N GLY A 126 -12.04 24.27 30.50
CA GLY A 126 -13.11 25.25 30.40
C GLY A 126 -12.60 26.64 30.00
N GLY A 127 -13.25 27.24 29.01
CA GLY A 127 -13.05 28.63 28.62
C GLY A 127 -14.28 29.16 27.90
N ARG A 128 -15.17 29.82 28.63
CA ARG A 128 -16.27 30.62 28.07
C ARG A 128 -15.73 31.98 27.64
N SER A 129 -15.82 32.32 26.36
CA SER A 129 -15.99 33.70 25.91
C SER A 129 -16.60 33.70 24.50
N GLY A 130 -17.83 34.19 24.37
CA GLY A 130 -18.53 34.30 23.09
C GLY A 130 -18.22 35.60 22.37
N THR A 131 -18.42 35.63 21.05
CA THR A 131 -19.16 36.63 20.24
C THR A 131 -18.80 36.50 18.76
N GLY A 132 -19.77 36.72 17.86
CA GLY A 132 -19.52 36.99 16.44
C GLY A 132 -19.97 35.87 15.49
N GLY A 133 -21.15 36.03 14.90
CA GLY A 133 -21.70 35.09 13.94
C GLY A 133 -21.08 35.20 12.55
N THR A 134 -21.05 34.07 11.86
CA THR A 134 -21.32 33.99 10.42
C THR A 134 -21.97 32.64 10.17
N ARG A 135 -23.26 32.68 9.81
CA ARG A 135 -24.07 31.50 9.47
C ARG A 135 -23.61 30.99 8.10
N SER A 136 -22.61 30.12 8.08
CA SER A 136 -22.34 29.29 6.91
C SER A 136 -23.43 28.22 6.87
N THR A 137 -24.49 28.48 6.10
CA THR A 137 -25.36 27.40 5.62
C THR A 137 -24.53 26.60 4.61
N ASN A 138 -23.75 25.65 5.11
CA ASN A 138 -23.23 24.59 4.27
C ASN A 138 -24.45 23.69 3.99
N THR A 139 -25.20 24.02 2.95
CA THR A 139 -26.10 23.10 2.29
C THR A 139 -25.24 21.95 1.81
N VAL A 140 -25.07 20.95 2.68
CA VAL A 140 -24.70 19.62 2.24
C VAL A 140 -25.85 19.22 1.33
N ASN A 141 -25.64 19.36 0.02
CA ASN A 141 -26.42 18.64 -0.96
C ASN A 141 -26.20 17.17 -0.64
N SER A 142 -27.01 16.65 0.28
CA SER A 142 -27.17 15.22 0.50
C SER A 142 -27.90 14.71 -0.74
N SER A 143 -27.17 14.54 -1.84
CA SER A 143 -27.53 13.54 -2.82
C SER A 143 -27.82 12.27 -2.03
N PRO A 144 -28.98 11.63 -2.20
CA PRO A 144 -29.35 10.49 -1.41
C PRO A 144 -28.21 9.48 -1.55
N ALA A 145 -27.73 8.95 -0.42
CA ALA A 145 -26.72 7.92 -0.39
C ALA A 145 -27.19 6.78 -1.30
N GLY A 146 -26.70 6.80 -2.53
CA GLY A 146 -26.93 5.74 -3.50
C GLY A 146 -26.40 4.50 -2.83
N ARG A 147 -27.29 3.52 -2.65
CA ARG A 147 -26.96 2.18 -2.18
C ARG A 147 -25.75 1.67 -2.96
N VAL A 148 -24.56 1.71 -2.35
CA VAL A 148 -23.35 1.15 -2.95
C VAL A 148 -23.45 -0.36 -2.75
N GLU A 149 -24.10 -1.01 -3.71
CA GLU A 149 -24.14 -2.46 -3.79
C GLU A 149 -22.77 -3.01 -4.20
N GLY A 150 -22.25 -3.92 -3.37
CA GLY A 150 -21.21 -4.87 -3.76
C GLY A 150 -19.79 -4.44 -3.44
N SER A 151 -19.02 -5.33 -2.84
CA SER A 151 -17.55 -5.29 -2.83
C SER A 151 -16.98 -5.42 -4.24
N ARG A 152 -15.84 -4.77 -4.53
CA ARG A 152 -15.20 -4.82 -5.85
C ARG A 152 -13.82 -5.48 -5.80
N TRP A 153 -13.53 -6.28 -6.81
CA TRP A 153 -12.17 -6.78 -7.06
C TRP A 153 -11.34 -5.68 -7.71
N ILE A 154 -10.18 -5.39 -7.14
CA ILE A 154 -9.19 -4.49 -7.72
C ILE A 154 -7.97 -5.36 -8.05
N GLY A 155 -7.80 -5.68 -9.33
CA GLY A 155 -6.63 -6.38 -9.84
C GLY A 155 -5.64 -5.37 -10.42
N GLY A 156 -4.35 -5.54 -10.14
CA GLY A 156 -3.28 -4.72 -10.70
C GLY A 156 -1.96 -5.46 -10.76
N ALA A 157 -1.28 -5.37 -11.91
CA ALA A 157 0.12 -5.73 -12.00
C ALA A 157 0.97 -4.54 -11.54
N MET A 158 1.94 -4.78 -10.67
CA MET A 158 2.93 -3.79 -10.24
C MET A 158 4.33 -4.41 -10.34
N ILE A 159 5.34 -3.61 -10.66
CA ILE A 159 6.72 -4.08 -10.72
C ILE A 159 7.49 -3.41 -9.61
N VAL A 160 8.23 -4.23 -8.85
CA VAL A 160 9.03 -3.81 -7.72
C VAL A 160 10.49 -4.07 -8.10
N ALA A 161 11.28 -3.02 -8.25
CA ALA A 161 12.73 -3.17 -8.31
C ALA A 161 13.22 -3.27 -6.86
N VAL A 162 13.54 -4.47 -6.39
CA VAL A 162 14.09 -4.72 -5.05
C VAL A 162 15.54 -4.21 -5.01
N ALA A 163 15.84 -3.33 -4.06
CA ALA A 163 17.21 -2.87 -3.80
C ALA A 163 17.77 -3.53 -2.53
N CYS A 164 19.03 -3.96 -2.66
CA CYS A 164 19.97 -4.39 -1.61
C CYS A 164 19.47 -5.32 -0.50
N LEU A 165 19.59 -6.62 -0.76
CA LEU A 165 19.51 -7.69 0.24
C LEU A 165 20.71 -7.78 1.20
N PHE A 166 21.82 -7.07 0.93
CA PHE A 166 23.03 -7.13 1.76
C PHE A 166 23.76 -5.78 1.80
N SER A 167 23.30 -4.87 2.66
CA SER A 167 24.18 -3.85 3.25
C SER A 167 23.78 -3.67 4.70
N VAL A 168 24.45 -4.42 5.57
CA VAL A 168 24.61 -4.11 6.99
C VAL A 168 25.84 -3.24 7.12
#